data_AF-A0A3B8XQ26-F1
#
_entry.id   AF-A0A3B8XQ26-F1
#
_cell.length_a   1.000
_cell.length_b   1.000
_cell.length_c   1.000
_cell.angle_alpha   90.00
_cell.angle_beta   90.00
_cell.angle_gamma   90.00
#
_symmetry.space_group_name_H-M   'P 1'
#
loop_
_entity.id
_entity.type
_entity.pdbx_description
1 polymer ?
#
loop_
_entity_poly.entity_id
_entity_poly.type
_entity_poly.pdbx_seq_one_letter_code
_entity_poly.pdbx_strand_id
1 'polypeptide(L)'
;MNSVNNVYVELSVVLGKTTLPIHQLLKMGRGAVIELGTKQDEEIWILANNVPIARGEIVVQGERVAVSVTSVLTAAEAGSFQT
;
A
#
# COMPACT_ATOMS: atom_id res chain seq x y z
N MET A 1 14.48 19.47 -23.65
CA MET A 1 13.41 18.49 -23.89
C MET A 1 13.59 17.38 -22.85
N ASN A 2 12.99 17.50 -21.67
CA ASN A 2 13.19 16.53 -20.59
C ASN A 2 12.20 15.39 -20.74
N SER A 3 12.61 14.33 -21.46
CA SER A 3 11.82 13.11 -21.70
C SER A 3 11.49 12.32 -20.42
N VAL A 4 12.01 12.73 -19.27
CA VAL A 4 11.78 12.11 -17.96
C VAL A 4 10.41 12.46 -17.38
N ASN A 5 9.79 13.57 -17.81
CA ASN A 5 8.49 14.01 -17.26
C ASN A 5 7.30 13.15 -17.69
N ASN A 6 7.48 12.29 -18.70
CA ASN A 6 6.39 11.50 -19.29
C ASN A 6 6.60 10.00 -19.11
N VAL A 7 7.25 9.62 -18.02
CA VAL A 7 7.44 8.22 -17.63
C VAL A 7 6.26 7.80 -16.75
N TYR A 8 5.55 6.76 -17.18
CA TYR A 8 4.50 6.16 -16.36
C TYR A 8 5.12 5.39 -15.20
N VAL A 9 4.64 5.66 -13.99
CA VAL A 9 5.06 4.97 -12.77
C VAL A 9 3.85 4.27 -12.19
N GLU A 10 4.00 3.00 -11.83
CA GLU A 10 2.95 2.26 -11.16
C GLU A 10 2.93 2.65 -9.68
N LEU A 11 1.82 3.26 -9.26
CA LEU A 11 1.57 3.56 -7.86
C LEU A 11 0.68 2.48 -7.26
N SER A 12 1.20 1.81 -6.25
CA SER A 12 0.51 0.78 -5.49
C SER A 12 0.31 1.25 -4.06
N VAL A 13 -0.92 1.20 -3.57
CA VAL A 13 -1.23 1.52 -2.17
C VAL A 13 -1.53 0.22 -1.44
N VAL A 14 -0.78 -0.05 -0.38
CA VAL A 14 -1.00 -1.24 0.44
C VAL A 14 -1.95 -0.87 1.58
N LEU A 15 -3.21 -1.26 1.45
CA LEU A 15 -4.21 -1.12 2.50
C LEU A 15 -3.78 -1.88 3.75
N GLY A 16 -3.33 -3.13 3.60
CA GLY A 16 -2.99 -4.01 4.71
C GLY A 16 -2.20 -5.23 4.29
N LYS A 17 -1.49 -5.82 5.26
CA LYS A 17 -0.86 -7.12 5.13
C LYS A 17 -1.44 -8.06 6.18
N THR A 18 -1.55 -9.32 5.82
CA THR A 18 -1.93 -10.38 6.76
C THR A 18 -1.10 -11.62 6.45
N THR A 19 -0.61 -12.28 7.49
CA THR A 19 0.19 -13.50 7.37
C THR A 19 -0.71 -14.67 7.67
N LEU A 20 -0.92 -15.53 6.67
CA LEU A 20 -1.77 -16.72 6.79
C LEU A 20 -0.93 -17.98 6.61
N PRO A 21 -1.17 -19.04 7.40
CA PRO A 21 -0.56 -20.33 7.16
C PRO A 21 -1.10 -20.94 5.86
N ILE A 22 -0.23 -21.62 5.10
CA ILE A 22 -0.54 -22.15 3.76
C ILE A 22 -1.81 -23.02 3.77
N HIS A 23 -2.00 -23.85 4.79
CA HIS A 23 -3.18 -24.72 4.88
C HIS A 23 -4.50 -23.94 5.00
N GLN A 24 -4.50 -22.74 5.57
CA GLN A 24 -5.69 -21.91 5.71
C GLN A 24 -6.02 -21.28 4.36
N LEU A 25 -5.00 -20.82 3.64
CA LEU A 25 -5.12 -20.28 2.29
C LEU A 25 -5.64 -21.35 1.31
N LEU A 26 -5.15 -22.59 1.39
CA LEU A 26 -5.64 -23.71 0.57
C LEU A 26 -7.09 -24.11 0.87
N LYS A 27 -7.57 -23.87 2.10
CA LYS A 27 -8.96 -24.13 2.51
C LYS A 27 -9.92 -23.00 2.13
N MET A 28 -9.41 -21.88 1.60
CA MET A 28 -10.25 -20.78 1.17
C MET A 28 -11.08 -21.17 -0.05
N GLY A 29 -12.39 -21.15 0.12
CA GLY A 29 -13.37 -21.32 -0.94
C GLY A 29 -14.08 -20.02 -1.28
N ARG A 30 -15.12 -20.12 -2.10
CA ARG A 30 -16.01 -18.98 -2.39
C ARG A 30 -16.67 -18.50 -1.09
N GLY A 31 -16.59 -17.21 -0.82
CA GLY A 31 -17.15 -16.58 0.38
C GLY A 31 -16.21 -16.51 1.59
N ALA A 32 -14.94 -16.91 1.46
CA ALA A 32 -13.96 -16.69 2.51
C ALA A 32 -13.67 -15.18 2.65
N VAL A 33 -13.91 -14.64 3.85
CA VAL A 33 -13.56 -13.26 4.22
C VAL A 33 -12.25 -13.30 5.01
N ILE A 34 -11.28 -12.49 4.58
CA ILE A 34 -10.02 -12.31 5.31
C ILE A 34 -10.03 -10.92 5.93
N GLU A 35 -9.80 -10.88 7.22
CA GLU A 35 -9.48 -9.63 7.91
C GLU A 35 -8.04 -9.24 7.55
N LEU A 36 -7.92 -8.11 6.86
CA LEU A 36 -6.63 -7.44 6.71
C LEU A 36 -6.32 -6.79 8.06
N GLY A 37 -5.05 -6.83 8.50
CA GLY A 37 -4.65 -6.27 9.79
C GLY A 37 -4.79 -4.75 9.91
N THR A 38 -5.32 -4.09 8.89
CA THR A 38 -5.48 -2.64 8.80
C THR A 38 -6.57 -2.15 9.73
N LYS A 39 -6.17 -1.31 10.69
CA LYS A 39 -7.12 -0.43 11.38
C LYS A 39 -7.32 0.83 10.54
N GLN A 40 -8.52 1.42 10.61
CA GLN A 40 -8.87 2.62 9.84
C GLN A 40 -7.90 3.79 10.06
N ASP A 41 -7.27 3.85 11.24
CA ASP A 41 -6.37 4.93 11.66
C ASP A 41 -4.87 4.60 11.50
N GLU A 42 -4.51 3.52 10.79
CA GLU A 42 -3.10 3.15 10.61
C GLU A 42 -2.50 3.78 9.36
N GLU A 43 -1.25 4.25 9.46
CA GLU A 43 -0.51 4.77 8.33
C GLU A 43 -0.25 3.66 7.28
N ILE A 44 -0.75 3.88 6.07
CA ILE A 44 -0.56 2.99 4.93
C ILE A 44 0.66 3.36 4.10
N TRP A 45 1.23 2.34 3.44
CA TRP A 45 2.38 2.49 2.56
C TRP A 45 1.95 2.78 1.13
N ILE A 46 2.53 3.83 0.56
CA ILE A 46 2.39 4.16 -0.85
C ILE A 46 3.70 3.76 -1.53
N LEU A 47 3.59 2.84 -2.47
CA LEU A 47 4.69 2.26 -3.23
C LEU A 47 4.66 2.83 -4.64
N ALA A 48 5.84 3.17 -5.16
CA ALA A 48 6.06 3.43 -6.58
C ALA A 48 6.97 2.32 -7.13
N ASN A 49 6.51 1.53 -8.09
CA ASN A 49 7.26 0.38 -8.62
C ASN A 49 7.83 -0.54 -7.51
N ASN A 50 7.01 -0.86 -6.49
CA ASN A 50 7.38 -1.63 -5.29
C ASN A 50 8.35 -0.97 -4.31
N VAL A 51 8.68 0.31 -4.48
CA VAL A 51 9.54 1.08 -3.56
C VAL A 51 8.68 1.99 -2.70
N PRO A 52 8.82 1.99 -1.35
CA PRO A 52 8.06 2.88 -0.48
C PRO A 52 8.49 4.33 -0.66
N ILE A 53 7.56 5.18 -1.07
CA ILE A 53 7.80 6.61 -1.35
C ILE A 53 7.07 7.55 -0.41
N ALA A 54 6.01 7.08 0.25
CA ALA A 54 5.22 7.92 1.14
C ALA A 54 4.42 7.06 2.13
N ARG A 55 4.00 7.73 3.21
CA ARG A 55 2.97 7.28 4.13
C ARG A 55 1.72 8.12 3.95
N GLY A 56 0.58 7.47 4.10
CA GLY A 56 -0.70 8.14 4.03
C GLY A 56 -1.72 7.54 4.98
N GLU A 57 -2.86 8.20 5.05
CA GLU A 57 -4.02 7.75 5.80
C GLU A 57 -5.17 7.46 4.84
N ILE A 58 -5.99 6.47 5.16
CA ILE A 58 -7.17 6.14 4.36
C ILE A 58 -8.32 7.04 4.81
N VAL A 59 -8.89 7.78 3.86
CA VAL A 59 -10.09 8.59 4.09
C VAL A 59 -11.22 8.00 3.25
N VAL A 60 -12.23 7.43 3.91
CA VAL A 60 -13.42 6.92 3.23
C VAL A 60 -14.45 8.04 3.13
N GLN A 61 -14.78 8.45 1.91
CA GLN A 61 -15.85 9.41 1.64
C GLN A 61 -17.02 8.70 0.95
N GLY A 62 -17.96 8.20 1.76
CA GLY A 62 -19.11 7.44 1.28
C GLY A 62 -18.68 6.11 0.66
N GLU A 63 -18.90 5.97 -0.65
CA GLU A 63 -18.47 4.79 -1.42
C GLU A 63 -17.06 4.90 -2.00
N ARG A 64 -16.39 6.04 -1.84
CA ARG A 64 -15.06 6.28 -2.39
C ARG A 64 -14.00 6.13 -1.31
N VAL A 65 -12.98 5.35 -1.63
CA VAL A 65 -11.75 5.26 -0.83
C VAL A 65 -10.78 6.29 -1.38
N ALA A 66 -10.42 7.27 -0.55
CA ALA A 66 -9.37 8.23 -0.83
C ALA A 66 -8.16 7.95 0.07
N VAL A 67 -6.99 8.39 -0.37
CA VAL A 67 -5.74 8.29 0.40
C VAL A 67 -5.19 9.70 0.55
N SER A 68 -5.01 10.14 1.79
CA SER A 68 -4.36 11.40 2.10
C SER A 68 -2.88 11.15 2.35
N VAL A 69 -1.99 11.84 1.64
CA VAL A 69 -0.55 11.69 1.84
C VAL A 69 -0.13 12.51 3.06
N THR A 70 0.31 11.83 4.11
CA THR A 70 0.71 12.46 5.38
C THR A 70 2.19 12.82 5.36
N SER A 71 3.04 11.94 4.80
CA SER A 71 4.48 12.15 4.79
C SER A 71 5.10 11.54 3.54
N VAL A 72 5.95 12.31 2.87
CA VAL A 72 6.72 11.85 1.71
C VAL A 72 8.09 11.42 2.21
N LEU A 73 8.47 10.18 1.88
CA LEU A 73 9.80 9.66 2.17
C LEU A 73 10.75 10.15 1.09
N THR A 74 11.93 10.61 1.49
CA THR A 74 12.95 10.98 0.52
C THR A 74 13.57 9.73 -0.10
N ALA A 75 14.07 9.84 -1.34
CA ALA A 75 14.68 8.71 -2.05
C ALA A 75 15.85 8.06 -1.29
N ALA A 76 16.47 8.79 -0.35
CA ALA A 76 17.50 8.28 0.54
C ALA A 76 16.95 7.29 1.60
N GLU A 77 15.71 7.46 2.04
CA GLU A 77 15.08 6.64 3.09
C GLU A 77 14.40 5.39 2.50
N ALA A 78 13.93 5.48 1.26
CA ALA A 78 13.27 4.39 0.53
C ALA A 78 14.16 3.15 0.33
N GLY A 79 15.49 3.32 0.30
CA GLY A 79 16.46 2.23 0.19
C GLY A 79 16.70 1.44 1.47
N SER A 80 16.26 1.92 2.63
CA SER A 80 16.56 1.30 3.94
C SER A 80 15.62 0.16 4.33
N PHE A 81 14.50 -0.04 3.61
CA PHE A 81 13.52 -1.09 3.90
C PHE A 81 13.91 -2.49 3.35
N GLN A 82 15.13 -2.65 2.81
CA GLN A 82 15.64 -3.93 2.28
C GLN A 82 16.75 -4.60 3.10
N THR A 83 17.08 -4.12 4.31
CA THR A 83 18.04 -4.83 5.20
C THR A 83 17.34 -5.46 6.40
#